data_AF-A0A9E8LP35-F1
#
_entry.id   AF-A0A9E8LP35-F1
#
_cell.length_a   1.000
_cell.length_b   1.000
_cell.length_c   1.000
_cell.angle_alpha   90.00
_cell.angle_beta   90.00
_cell.angle_gamma   90.00
#
_symmetry.space_group_name_H-M   'P 1'
#
loop_
_entity.id
_entity.type
_entity.pdbx_description
1 polymer ?
#
loop_
_entity_poly.entity_id
_entity_poly.type
_entity_poly.pdbx_seq_one_letter_code
_entity_poly.pdbx_strand_id
1 'polypeptide(L)'
;MITLNLITIITLMMIIMIMMFINFMISKNSNFNMNKLSPFECGYNTMSIMHPPFSMNFYLMTILFLMFDIEITILMPFFIMIKMCNMKIYMLTLFLFMTLMTLGLFNEWNQNILNWKM
;
A
#
# COMPACT_ATOMS: atom_id res chain seq x y z
N MET A 1 17.48 9.13 -23.91
CA MET A 1 16.78 9.04 -22.61
C MET A 1 16.21 7.64 -22.36
N ILE A 2 15.41 7.10 -23.29
CA ILE A 2 14.86 5.73 -23.19
C ILE A 2 15.96 4.65 -23.10
N THR A 3 17.02 4.76 -23.90
CA THR A 3 18.15 3.82 -23.87
C THR A 3 18.91 3.82 -22.54
N LEU A 4 19.07 4.99 -21.91
CA LEU A 4 19.66 5.12 -20.58
C LEU A 4 18.79 4.47 -19.49
N ASN A 5 17.47 4.68 -19.56
CA ASN A 5 16.52 4.05 -18.64
C ASN A 5 16.47 2.52 -18.81
N LEU A 6 16.66 2.00 -20.03
CA LEU A 6 16.75 0.57 -20.27
C LEU A 6 18.01 -0.03 -19.64
N ILE A 7 19.15 0.66 -19.77
CA ILE A 7 20.41 0.23 -19.17
C ILE A 7 20.30 0.18 -17.64
N THR A 8 19.67 1.18 -17.00
CA THR A 8 19.51 1.19 -15.53
C THR A 8 18.58 0.09 -15.02
N ILE A 9 17.54 -0.27 -15.77
CA ILE A 9 16.66 -1.40 -15.40
C ILE A 9 17.43 -2.71 -15.48
N ILE A 10 18.21 -2.92 -16.55
CA ILE A 10 18.98 -4.15 -16.75
C ILE A 10 20.03 -4.32 -15.65
N THR A 11 20.75 -3.24 -15.29
CA THR A 11 21.76 -3.32 -14.22
C THR A 11 21.15 -3.65 -12.86
N LEU A 12 19.98 -3.09 -12.52
CA LEU A 12 19.28 -3.41 -11.27
C LEU A 12 18.84 -4.88 -11.21
N MET A 13 18.27 -5.41 -12.29
CA MET A 13 17.87 -6.82 -12.35
C MET A 13 19.06 -7.76 -12.18
N MET A 14 20.20 -7.44 -12.81
CA MET A 14 21.43 -8.23 -12.67
C MET A 14 21.93 -8.24 -11.22
N ILE A 15 21.91 -7.09 -10.53
CA ILE A 15 22.32 -7.00 -9.12
C ILE A 15 21.44 -7.89 -8.24
N ILE A 16 20.11 -7.86 -8.43
CA ILE A 16 19.17 -8.67 -7.64
C ILE A 16 19.43 -10.17 -7.85
N MET A 17 19.66 -10.60 -9.10
CA MET A 17 19.95 -11.99 -9.41
C MET A 17 21.28 -12.47 -8.82
N ILE A 18 22.32 -11.64 -8.88
CA ILE A 18 23.62 -11.94 -8.27
C ILE A 18 23.48 -12.09 -6.76
N MET A 19 22.75 -11.19 -6.09
CA MET A 19 22.52 -11.27 -4.64
C MET A 19 21.74 -12.52 -4.24
N MET A 20 20.70 -12.89 -5.00
CA MET A 20 19.97 -14.14 -4.76
C MET A 20 20.86 -15.37 -4.96
N PHE A 21 21.70 -15.38 -6.00
CA PHE A 21 22.62 -16.48 -6.27
C PHE A 21 23.67 -16.64 -5.17
N ILE A 22 24.27 -15.53 -4.71
CA ILE A 22 25.21 -15.53 -3.59
C ILE A 22 24.53 -16.05 -2.33
N ASN A 23 23.30 -15.61 -2.03
CA ASN A 23 22.55 -16.09 -0.87
C ASN A 23 22.30 -17.61 -0.94
N PHE A 24 21.90 -18.11 -2.11
CA PHE A 24 21.70 -19.55 -2.31
C PHE A 24 22.99 -20.35 -2.09
N MET A 25 24.12 -19.87 -2.63
CA MET A 25 25.42 -20.53 -2.49
C MET A 25 25.95 -20.51 -1.05
N ILE A 26 25.73 -19.43 -0.30
CA ILE A 26 26.14 -19.33 1.11
C ILE A 26 25.18 -20.10 2.02
N SER A 27 23.91 -20.24 1.65
CA SER A 27 22.91 -20.88 2.49
C SER A 27 23.27 -22.33 2.81
N LYS A 28 23.41 -22.64 4.10
CA LYS A 28 23.68 -23.99 4.60
C LYS A 28 22.39 -24.82 4.64
N ASN A 29 21.80 -25.08 3.47
CA ASN A 29 20.59 -25.92 3.32
C ASN A 29 20.96 -27.41 3.19
N SER A 30 21.78 -27.93 4.11
CA SER A 30 22.34 -29.28 3.94
C SER A 30 21.43 -30.42 4.36
N ASN A 31 20.38 -30.18 5.17
CA ASN A 31 19.55 -31.27 5.70
C ASN A 31 18.05 -30.95 5.52
N PHE A 32 17.43 -31.60 4.53
CA PHE A 32 15.98 -31.61 4.31
C PHE A 32 15.28 -32.42 5.41
N ASN A 33 15.10 -31.81 6.59
CA ASN A 33 14.27 -32.39 7.64
C ASN A 33 12.80 -32.07 7.35
N MET A 34 11.93 -33.08 7.30
CA MET A 34 10.48 -32.89 7.07
C MET A 34 9.86 -31.89 8.07
N ASN A 35 10.30 -31.88 9.33
CA ASN A 35 9.81 -30.95 10.36
C ASN A 35 10.26 -29.49 10.14
N LYS A 36 11.30 -29.24 9.32
CA LYS A 36 11.68 -27.89 8.88
C LYS A 36 10.92 -27.46 7.62
N LEU A 37 10.43 -28.42 6.84
CA LEU A 37 9.65 -28.20 5.63
C LEU A 37 8.15 -28.08 5.93
N SER A 38 7.70 -28.52 7.11
CA SER A 38 6.33 -28.35 7.58
C SER A 38 6.08 -26.93 8.09
N PRO A 39 4.85 -26.40 7.90
CA PRO A 39 4.46 -25.08 8.42
C PRO A 39 4.57 -25.02 9.96
N PHE A 40 5.07 -23.90 10.47
CA PHE A 40 5.26 -23.65 11.90
C PHE A 40 3.96 -23.16 12.55
N GLU A 41 3.10 -24.07 12.98
CA GLU A 41 1.87 -23.76 13.73
C GLU A 41 1.85 -24.41 15.11
N CYS A 42 2.91 -24.18 15.90
CA CYS A 42 3.03 -24.63 17.29
C CYS A 42 2.71 -26.13 17.50
N GLY A 43 3.03 -27.00 16.54
CA GLY A 43 2.84 -28.45 16.64
C GLY A 43 1.45 -28.98 16.29
N TYR A 44 0.55 -28.13 15.77
CA TYR A 44 -0.74 -28.57 15.23
C TYR A 44 -0.63 -28.79 13.71
N ASN A 45 -1.31 -29.83 13.22
CA ASN A 45 -1.49 -30.03 11.78
C ASN A 45 -2.39 -28.92 11.23
N THR A 46 -2.00 -28.32 10.10
CA THR A 46 -2.76 -27.29 9.39
C THR A 46 -4.11 -27.83 8.95
N MET A 47 -5.12 -27.78 9.82
CA MET A 47 -6.51 -27.69 9.40
C MET A 47 -6.88 -26.20 9.34
N SER A 48 -6.19 -25.46 8.48
CA SER A 48 -6.61 -24.11 8.14
C SER A 48 -7.82 -24.23 7.22
N ILE A 49 -8.99 -23.78 7.68
CA ILE A 49 -10.11 -23.50 6.78
C ILE A 49 -9.59 -22.51 5.74
N MET A 50 -9.70 -22.86 4.45
CA MET A 50 -9.13 -22.08 3.34
C MET A 50 -9.63 -20.63 3.29
N HIS A 51 -10.79 -20.37 3.92
CA HIS A 51 -11.41 -19.06 4.07
C HIS A 51 -11.85 -18.84 5.53
N PRO A 52 -10.99 -18.30 6.41
CA PRO A 52 -11.45 -17.82 7.70
C PRO A 52 -12.44 -16.66 7.50
N PRO A 53 -13.45 -16.50 8.38
CA PRO A 53 -14.36 -15.37 8.31
C PRO A 53 -13.56 -14.07 8.37
N PHE A 54 -13.69 -13.25 7.33
CA PHE A 54 -12.96 -11.99 7.22
C PHE A 54 -13.61 -10.92 8.09
N SER A 55 -12.79 -10.17 8.81
CA SER A 55 -13.20 -9.03 9.62
C SER A 55 -13.67 -7.87 8.73
N MET A 56 -14.96 -7.54 8.77
CA MET A 56 -15.57 -6.46 7.97
C MET A 56 -14.91 -5.08 8.16
N ASN A 57 -14.33 -4.83 9.33
CA ASN A 57 -13.68 -3.54 9.62
C ASN A 57 -12.48 -3.28 8.70
N PHE A 58 -11.70 -4.32 8.37
CA PHE A 58 -10.56 -4.18 7.46
C PHE A 58 -11.02 -3.91 6.01
N TYR A 59 -12.15 -4.50 5.61
CA TYR A 59 -12.71 -4.25 4.28
C TYR A 59 -13.17 -2.80 4.14
N LEU A 60 -13.91 -2.30 5.13
CA LEU A 60 -14.36 -0.91 5.17
C LEU A 60 -13.18 0.06 5.12
N MET A 61 -12.13 -0.17 5.93
CA MET A 61 -10.94 0.67 5.91
C MET A 61 -10.24 0.69 4.54
N THR A 62 -10.26 -0.44 3.81
CA THR A 62 -9.64 -0.54 2.49
C THR A 62 -10.40 0.27 1.44
N ILE A 63 -11.73 0.23 1.46
CA ILE A 63 -12.56 1.06 0.57
C ILE A 63 -12.35 2.54 0.87
N LEU A 64 -12.32 2.87 2.15
CA LEU A 64 -12.20 4.23 2.65
C LEU A 64 -10.82 4.82 2.26
N PHE A 65 -9.75 4.03 2.38
CA PHE A 65 -8.43 4.37 1.84
C PHE A 65 -8.45 4.60 0.32
N LEU A 66 -9.13 3.74 -0.44
CA LEU A 66 -9.19 3.86 -1.90
C LEU A 66 -9.92 5.14 -2.34
N MET A 67 -11.00 5.53 -1.66
CA MET A 67 -11.70 6.79 -1.92
C MET A 67 -10.82 7.99 -1.59
N PHE A 68 -10.13 7.99 -0.45
CA PHE A 68 -9.20 9.07 -0.10
C PHE A 68 -8.02 9.20 -1.08
N ASP A 69 -7.52 8.08 -1.61
CA ASP A 69 -6.43 8.13 -2.59
C ASP A 69 -6.89 8.81 -3.89
N ILE A 70 -8.10 8.48 -4.40
CA ILE A 70 -8.70 9.16 -5.56
C ILE A 70 -8.83 10.66 -5.29
N GLU A 71 -9.31 11.02 -4.11
CA GLU A 71 -9.46 12.39 -3.65
C GLU A 71 -8.11 13.16 -3.63
N ILE A 72 -7.02 12.53 -3.18
CA ILE A 72 -5.67 13.10 -3.23
C ILE A 72 -5.15 13.23 -4.66
N THR A 73 -5.44 12.27 -5.55
CA THR A 73 -5.04 12.39 -6.96
C THR A 73 -5.68 13.61 -7.64
N ILE A 74 -6.92 13.95 -7.27
CA ILE A 74 -7.61 15.16 -7.75
C ILE A 74 -6.95 16.45 -7.20
N LEU A 75 -6.37 16.40 -6.00
CA LEU A 75 -5.62 17.53 -5.43
C LEU A 75 -4.28 17.78 -6.14
N MET A 76 -3.58 16.73 -6.58
CA MET A 76 -2.23 16.84 -7.16
C MET A 76 -2.06 17.91 -8.27
N PRO A 77 -2.96 18.09 -9.27
CA PRO A 77 -2.81 19.13 -10.29
C PRO A 77 -2.85 20.57 -9.75
N PHE A 78 -3.40 20.81 -8.55
CA PHE A 78 -3.40 22.15 -7.95
C PHE A 78 -1.98 22.67 -7.69
N PHE A 79 -1.00 21.82 -7.38
CA PHE A 79 0.38 22.26 -7.16
C PHE A 79 1.00 22.84 -8.43
N ILE A 80 0.59 22.36 -9.60
CA ILE A 80 1.09 22.82 -10.90
C ILE A 80 0.39 24.13 -11.30
N MET A 81 -0.90 24.27 -10.98
CA MET A 81 -1.74 25.40 -11.40
C MET A 81 -1.46 26.74 -10.69
N ILE A 82 -0.67 26.76 -9.60
CA ILE A 82 -0.30 27.97 -8.84
C ILE A 82 0.22 29.08 -9.76
N LYS A 83 1.01 28.71 -10.79
CA LYS A 83 1.67 29.66 -11.68
C LYS A 83 0.77 30.19 -12.79
N MET A 84 -0.35 29.52 -13.09
CA MET A 84 -1.18 29.80 -14.28
C MET A 84 -2.52 30.47 -13.93
N CYS A 85 -3.01 30.29 -12.71
CA CYS A 85 -4.30 30.81 -12.27
C CYS A 85 -4.18 32.08 -11.40
N ASN A 86 -5.29 32.82 -11.29
CA ASN A 86 -5.39 33.94 -10.35
C ASN A 86 -5.31 33.43 -8.90
N MET A 87 -4.40 33.98 -8.10
CA MET A 87 -4.16 33.58 -6.71
C MET A 87 -5.42 33.60 -5.84
N LYS A 88 -6.34 34.55 -6.05
CA LYS A 88 -7.59 34.61 -5.27
C LYS A 88 -8.51 33.41 -5.53
N ILE A 89 -8.66 33.04 -6.79
CA ILE A 89 -9.52 31.91 -7.20
C ILE A 89 -8.88 30.59 -6.73
N TYR A 90 -7.57 30.47 -6.90
CA TYR A 90 -6.79 29.32 -6.44
C TYR A 90 -6.96 29.05 -4.94
N MET A 91 -6.82 30.08 -4.10
CA MET A 91 -6.96 29.93 -2.65
C MET A 91 -8.41 29.57 -2.25
N LEU A 92 -9.41 30.15 -2.92
CA LEU A 92 -10.82 29.85 -2.64
C LEU A 92 -11.17 28.39 -2.97
N THR A 93 -10.76 27.91 -4.14
CA THR A 93 -11.08 26.54 -4.58
C THR A 93 -10.36 25.50 -3.74
N LEU A 94 -9.09 25.72 -3.39
CA LEU A 94 -8.37 24.86 -2.45
C LEU A 94 -9.03 24.83 -1.07
N PHE A 95 -9.42 26.00 -0.54
CA PHE A 95 -10.06 26.06 0.77
C PHE A 95 -11.37 25.26 0.78
N LEU A 96 -12.23 25.47 -0.24
CA LEU A 96 -13.47 24.71 -0.40
C LEU A 96 -13.21 23.20 -0.48
N PHE A 97 -12.23 22.78 -1.27
CA PHE A 97 -11.88 21.37 -1.44
C PHE A 97 -11.39 20.74 -0.11
N MET A 98 -10.52 21.43 0.63
CA MET A 98 -10.06 20.96 1.94
C MET A 98 -11.19 20.88 2.97
N THR A 99 -12.13 21.83 2.95
CA THR A 99 -13.31 21.76 3.83
C THR A 99 -14.22 20.57 3.51
N LEU A 100 -14.39 20.23 2.23
CA LEU A 100 -15.20 19.07 1.83
C LEU A 100 -14.58 17.75 2.32
N MET A 101 -13.26 17.59 2.16
CA MET A 101 -12.55 16.40 2.65
C MET A 101 -12.65 16.21 4.15
N THR A 102 -12.42 17.29 4.90
CA THR A 102 -12.48 17.25 6.37
C THR A 102 -13.90 16.96 6.87
N LEU A 103 -14.93 17.46 6.20
CA LEU A 103 -16.33 17.12 6.51
C LEU A 103 -16.65 15.65 6.19
N GLY A 104 -16.13 15.10 5.10
CA GLY A 104 -16.28 13.68 4.76
C GLY A 104 -15.71 12.78 5.86
N LEU A 105 -14.46 13.03 6.26
CA LEU A 105 -13.80 12.35 7.39
C LEU A 105 -14.60 12.45 8.69
N PHE A 106 -15.12 13.63 9.00
CA PHE A 106 -15.89 13.83 10.23
C PHE A 106 -17.20 13.02 10.23
N ASN A 107 -17.86 12.92 9.08
CA ASN A 107 -19.06 12.10 8.94
C ASN A 107 -18.75 10.59 9.12
N GLU A 108 -17.67 10.10 8.53
CA GLU A 108 -17.22 8.71 8.70
C GLU A 108 -16.85 8.38 10.14
N TRP A 109 -16.26 9.34 10.85
CA TRP A 109 -15.96 9.21 12.27
C TRP A 109 -17.24 9.13 13.11
N ASN A 110 -18.23 9.99 12.84
CA ASN A 110 -19.53 9.92 13.52
C ASN A 110 -20.26 8.59 13.27
N GLN A 111 -20.04 7.95 12.12
CA GLN A 111 -20.58 6.62 11.81
C GLN A 111 -19.84 5.48 12.51
N ASN A 112 -18.81 5.77 13.31
CA ASN A 112 -18.00 4.79 14.03
C ASN A 112 -17.33 3.73 13.13
N ILE A 113 -17.20 3.97 11.83
CA ILE A 113 -16.52 3.06 10.88
C ILE A 113 -15.04 2.92 11.27
N LEU A 114 -14.46 4.00 11.78
CA LEU A 114 -13.08 4.09 12.25
C LEU A 114 -12.86 3.47 13.65
N ASN A 115 -13.93 3.13 14.38
CA ASN A 115 -13.79 2.55 15.71
C ASN A 115 -13.49 1.06 15.61
N TRP A 116 -12.21 0.74 15.81
CA TRP A 116 -11.78 -0.64 15.90
C TRP A 116 -12.19 -1.21 17.26
N LYS A 117 -13.28 -2.00 17.29
CA LYS A 117 -13.45 -2.99 18.34
C LYS A 117 -12.56 -4.17 18.00
N MET A 118 -11.49 -4.33 18.79
CA MET A 118 -10.74 -5.58 18.87
C MET A 118 -11.63 -6.68 19.43
#